data_AF-A0A451AYT2-F1
#
_entry.id   AF-A0A451AYT2-F1
#
_cell.length_a   1.000
_cell.length_b   1.000
_cell.length_c   1.000
_cell.angle_alpha   90.00
_cell.angle_beta   90.00
_cell.angle_gamma   90.00
#
_symmetry.space_group_name_H-M   'P 1'
#
loop_
_entity.id
_entity.type
_entity.pdbx_description
1 polymer ?
#
loop_
_entity_poly.entity_id
_entity_poly.type
_entity_poly.pdbx_seq_one_letter_code
_entity_poly.pdbx_strand_id
1 'polypeptide(L)'
;MPTSFDTLALYEKLKESGVPDSQAAAHSSGLNDALAHVATKSDLREVKMDLREVKVDIENLKISTHADMAAMKSDIISWIVGMFLGLVVVMVAAVFGLLPLVLK
;
A
#
# COMPACT_ATOMS: atom_id res chain seq x y z
N MET A 1 -11.76 21.10 15.74
CA MET A 1 -12.23 21.54 17.08
C MET A 1 -11.79 20.47 18.05
N PRO A 2 -11.07 20.81 19.13
CA PRO A 2 -10.81 19.84 20.18
C PRO A 2 -12.17 19.44 20.75
N THR A 3 -12.52 18.17 20.62
CA THR A 3 -13.67 17.57 21.30
C THR A 3 -13.26 17.25 22.74
N SER A 4 -12.62 18.18 23.42
CA SER A 4 -12.24 17.97 24.81
C SER A 4 -13.53 17.94 25.62
N PHE A 5 -13.75 16.81 26.29
CA PHE A 5 -14.88 16.64 27.17
C PHE A 5 -14.80 17.67 28.30
N ASP A 6 -15.86 18.49 28.46
CA ASP A 6 -15.89 19.50 29.51
C ASP A 6 -16.27 18.86 30.85
N THR A 7 -15.22 18.51 31.59
CA THR A 7 -15.32 17.86 32.88
C THR A 7 -16.01 18.76 33.92
N LEU A 8 -15.76 20.07 33.88
CA LEU A 8 -16.33 21.03 34.83
C LEU A 8 -17.83 21.22 34.56
N ALA A 9 -18.22 21.40 33.29
CA ALA A 9 -19.62 21.51 32.93
C ALA A 9 -20.44 20.27 33.31
N LEU A 10 -19.86 19.06 33.18
CA LEU A 10 -20.51 17.84 33.67
C LEU A 10 -20.63 17.84 35.20
N TYR A 11 -19.56 18.18 35.91
CA TYR A 11 -19.57 18.26 37.38
C TYR A 11 -20.64 19.22 37.90
N GLU A 12 -20.72 20.43 37.35
CA GLU A 12 -21.72 21.44 37.73
C GLU A 12 -23.14 20.91 37.49
N LYS A 13 -23.38 20.33 36.31
CA LYS A 13 -24.68 19.76 35.96
C LYS A 13 -25.10 18.60 36.87
N LEU A 14 -24.15 17.78 37.31
CA LEU A 14 -24.40 16.71 38.27
C LEU A 14 -24.82 17.29 39.63
N LYS A 15 -24.14 18.34 40.11
CA LYS A 15 -24.50 19.02 41.36
C LYS A 15 -25.86 19.70 41.30
N GLU A 16 -26.16 20.39 40.20
CA GLU A 16 -27.48 20.99 39.96
C GLU A 16 -28.60 19.94 39.97
N SER A 17 -28.28 18.70 39.59
CA SER A 17 -29.22 17.57 39.61
C SER A 17 -29.32 16.89 40.98
N GLY A 18 -28.66 17.41 42.02
CA GLY A 18 -28.69 16.87 43.38
C GLY A 18 -27.68 15.75 43.66
N VAL A 19 -26.73 15.49 42.75
CA VAL A 19 -25.65 14.52 43.00
C VAL A 19 -24.67 15.11 44.03
N PRO A 20 -24.28 14.35 45.07
CA PRO A 20 -23.31 14.82 46.07
C PRO A 20 -21.97 15.22 45.45
N ASP A 21 -21.32 16.22 46.05
CA ASP A 21 -20.07 16.82 45.54
C ASP A 21 -18.97 15.79 45.20
N SER A 22 -18.74 14.85 46.12
CA SER A 22 -17.74 13.79 45.94
C SER A 22 -18.07 12.82 44.82
N GLN A 23 -19.37 12.53 44.59
CA GLN A 23 -19.81 11.66 43.50
C GLN A 23 -19.77 12.39 42.16
N ALA A 24 -20.17 13.67 42.13
CA ALA A 24 -20.09 14.50 40.93
C ALA A 24 -18.63 14.62 40.44
N ALA A 25 -17.68 14.81 41.36
CA ALA A 25 -16.26 14.84 41.06
C ALA A 25 -15.75 13.48 40.54
N ALA A 26 -16.11 12.38 41.22
CA ALA A 26 -15.70 11.04 40.80
C ALA A 26 -16.24 10.65 39.41
N HIS A 27 -17.50 10.97 39.11
CA HIS A 27 -18.13 10.65 37.82
C HIS A 27 -17.54 11.49 36.67
N SER A 28 -17.36 12.79 36.88
CA SER A 28 -16.79 13.68 35.85
C SER A 28 -15.34 13.31 35.53
N SER A 29 -14.51 13.09 36.56
CA SER A 29 -13.13 12.63 36.39
C SER A 29 -13.05 11.26 35.74
N GLY A 30 -13.83 10.29 36.23
CA GLY A 30 -13.82 8.92 35.70
C GLY A 30 -14.26 8.84 34.24
N LEU A 31 -15.22 9.67 33.82
CA LEU A 31 -15.63 9.75 32.42
C LEU A 31 -14.56 10.42 31.54
N ASN A 32 -13.90 11.46 32.03
CA ASN A 32 -12.78 12.07 31.31
C ASN A 32 -11.63 11.08 31.08
N ASP A 33 -11.26 10.31 32.11
CA ASP A 33 -10.23 9.28 32.02
C ASP A 33 -10.62 8.15 31.05
N ALA A 34 -11.89 7.73 31.07
CA ALA A 34 -12.40 6.74 30.14
C ALA A 34 -12.35 7.25 28.68
N LEU A 35 -12.70 8.52 28.45
CA LEU A 35 -12.69 9.13 27.12
C LEU A 35 -11.27 9.42 26.60
N ALA A 36 -10.29 9.59 27.47
CA ALA A 36 -8.89 9.82 27.08
C ALA A 36 -8.29 8.66 26.26
N HIS A 37 -8.88 7.47 26.33
CA HIS A 37 -8.41 6.27 25.64
C HIS A 37 -9.22 5.93 24.38
N VAL A 38 -10.22 6.76 24.03
CA VAL A 38 -11.10 6.52 22.88
C VAL A 38 -10.54 7.20 21.64
N ALA A 39 -10.37 6.44 20.57
CA ALA A 39 -10.00 6.97 19.27
C ALA A 39 -11.02 8.01 18.80
N THR A 40 -10.52 9.17 18.40
CA THR A 40 -11.30 10.30 17.93
C THR A 40 -11.58 10.20 16.43
N LYS A 41 -12.46 11.07 15.94
CA LYS A 41 -12.67 11.25 14.49
C LYS A 41 -11.41 11.72 13.77
N SER A 42 -10.46 12.35 14.48
CA SER A 42 -9.19 12.77 13.90
C SER A 42 -8.30 11.57 13.62
N ASP A 43 -8.14 10.70 14.61
CA ASP A 43 -7.33 9.47 14.50
C ASP A 43 -7.87 8.58 13.37
N LEU A 44 -9.19 8.46 13.24
CA LEU A 44 -9.80 7.73 12.13
C LEU A 44 -9.53 8.39 10.76
N ARG A 45 -9.41 9.72 10.69
CA ARG A 45 -9.08 10.41 9.43
C ARG A 45 -7.62 10.15 9.05
N GLU A 46 -6.72 10.17 10.02
CA GLU A 46 -5.31 9.84 9.84
C GLU A 46 -5.14 8.42 9.29
N VAL A 47 -5.72 7.42 9.96
CA VAL A 47 -5.71 6.03 9.47
C VAL A 47 -6.33 5.89 8.07
N LYS A 48 -7.37 6.66 7.75
CA LYS A 48 -7.96 6.68 6.40
C LYS A 48 -7.06 7.31 5.35
N MET A 49 -6.24 8.27 5.72
CA MET A 49 -5.25 8.88 4.83
C MET A 49 -4.12 7.88 4.56
N ASP A 50 -3.57 7.27 5.61
CA ASP A 50 -2.53 6.24 5.49
C ASP A 50 -3.02 5.07 4.63
N LEU A 51 -4.26 4.62 4.83
CA LEU A 51 -4.84 3.55 4.03
C LEU A 51 -4.98 3.92 2.55
N ARG A 52 -5.26 5.20 2.24
CA ARG A 52 -5.32 5.68 0.85
C ARG A 52 -3.94 5.71 0.22
N GLU A 53 -2.93 6.14 0.97
CA GLU A 53 -1.53 6.16 0.52
C GLU A 53 -1.03 4.74 0.22
N VAL A 54 -1.21 3.81 1.16
CA VAL A 54 -0.86 2.39 0.96
C VAL A 54 -1.57 1.79 -0.26
N LYS A 55 -2.84 2.16 -0.50
CA LYS A 55 -3.57 1.69 -1.67
C LYS A 55 -2.95 2.20 -2.98
N VAL A 56 -2.55 3.47 -3.01
CA VAL A 56 -1.86 4.06 -4.17
C VAL A 56 -0.52 3.38 -4.41
N ASP A 57 0.25 3.13 -3.35
CA ASP A 57 1.54 2.43 -3.46
C ASP A 57 1.39 1.01 -4.00
N ILE A 58 0.38 0.27 -3.55
CA ILE A 58 0.06 -1.07 -4.07
C ILE A 58 -0.30 -1.02 -5.55
N GLU A 59 -1.09 -0.04 -5.97
CA GLU A 59 -1.49 0.11 -7.38
C GLU A 59 -0.27 0.46 -8.26
N ASN A 60 0.59 1.37 -7.79
CA ASN A 60 1.83 1.72 -8.47
C ASN A 60 2.78 0.52 -8.58
N LEU A 61 2.97 -0.24 -7.50
CA LEU A 61 3.81 -1.43 -7.49
C LEU A 61 3.27 -2.51 -8.45
N LYS A 62 1.95 -2.65 -8.54
CA LYS A 62 1.32 -3.56 -9.50
C LYS A 62 1.59 -3.13 -10.93
N ILE A 63 1.45 -1.83 -11.23
CA ILE A 63 1.71 -1.28 -12.57
C ILE A 63 3.19 -1.49 -12.95
N SER A 64 4.13 -1.13 -12.07
CA SER A 64 5.57 -1.28 -12.33
C SER A 64 5.94 -2.75 -12.54
N THR A 65 5.44 -3.66 -11.70
CA THR A 65 5.71 -5.10 -11.82
C THR A 65 5.19 -5.66 -13.15
N HIS A 66 3.99 -5.24 -13.59
CA HIS A 66 3.44 -5.65 -14.87
C HIS A 66 4.24 -5.09 -16.06
N ALA A 67 4.68 -3.83 -15.96
CA ALA A 67 5.50 -3.19 -16.99
C ALA A 67 6.87 -3.88 -17.11
N ASP A 68 7.54 -4.14 -15.98
CA ASP A 68 8.84 -4.83 -15.94
C ASP A 68 8.72 -6.25 -16.51
N MET A 69 7.64 -6.97 -16.18
CA MET A 69 7.38 -8.29 -16.74
C MET A 69 7.16 -8.25 -18.27
N ALA A 70 6.45 -7.24 -18.78
CA ALA A 70 6.25 -7.06 -20.21
C ALA A 70 7.57 -6.73 -20.93
N ALA A 71 8.39 -5.85 -20.33
CA ALA A 71 9.72 -5.52 -20.84
C ALA A 71 10.63 -6.75 -20.89
N MET A 72 10.70 -7.53 -19.80
CA MET A 72 11.47 -8.77 -19.76
C MET A 72 11.02 -9.79 -20.82
N LYS A 73 9.70 -9.95 -21.02
CA LYS A 73 9.17 -10.83 -22.08
C LYS A 73 9.61 -10.35 -23.47
N SER A 74 9.54 -9.05 -23.72
CA SER A 74 10.00 -8.45 -24.98
C SER A 74 11.50 -8.68 -25.20
N ASP A 75 12.32 -8.44 -24.18
CA ASP A 75 13.77 -8.63 -24.26
C ASP A 75 14.11 -10.10 -24.53
N ILE A 76 13.50 -11.04 -23.82
CA ILE A 76 13.69 -12.47 -24.06
C ILE A 76 13.33 -12.84 -25.50
N ILE A 77 12.20 -12.36 -26.02
CA ILE A 77 11.80 -12.62 -27.40
C ILE A 77 12.82 -12.03 -28.39
N SER A 78 13.29 -10.81 -28.16
CA SER A 78 14.32 -10.17 -29.00
C SER A 78 15.61 -10.99 -29.05
N TRP A 79 16.10 -11.45 -27.89
CA TRP A 79 17.29 -12.30 -27.80
C TRP A 79 17.09 -13.65 -28.49
N ILE A 80 15.93 -14.30 -28.30
CA ILE A 80 15.60 -15.58 -28.94
C ILE A 80 15.54 -15.43 -30.46
N VAL A 81 14.89 -14.38 -30.97
CA VAL A 81 14.82 -14.09 -32.41
C VAL A 81 16.21 -13.84 -32.97
N GLY A 82 17.04 -13.04 -32.30
CA GLY A 82 18.42 -12.79 -32.70
C GLY A 82 19.25 -14.08 -32.77
N MET A 83 19.13 -14.96 -31.77
CA MET A 83 19.81 -16.25 -31.74
C MET A 83 19.36 -17.15 -32.90
N PHE A 84 18.06 -17.28 -33.15
CA PHE A 84 17.54 -18.12 -34.24
C PHE A 84 17.96 -17.59 -35.62
N LEU A 85 17.92 -16.28 -35.84
CA LEU A 85 18.41 -15.68 -37.09
C LEU A 85 19.90 -15.96 -37.29
N GLY A 86 20.72 -15.85 -36.24
CA GLY A 86 22.13 -16.23 -36.28
C GLY A 86 22.35 -17.69 -36.64
N LEU A 87 21.60 -18.61 -36.02
CA LEU A 87 21.66 -20.04 -36.34
C LEU A 87 21.29 -20.34 -37.80
N VAL A 88 20.25 -19.67 -38.34
CA VAL A 88 19.86 -19.82 -39.75
C VAL A 88 21.00 -19.40 -40.67
N VAL A 89 21.66 -18.26 -40.40
CA VAL A 89 22.80 -17.78 -41.19
C VAL A 89 23.95 -18.80 -41.18
N VAL A 90 24.29 -19.35 -40.02
CA VAL A 90 25.35 -20.36 -39.88
C VAL A 90 24.99 -21.64 -40.65
N MET A 91 23.75 -22.14 -40.54
CA MET A 91 23.32 -23.34 -41.26
C MET A 91 23.36 -23.15 -42.78
N VAL A 92 22.91 -22.01 -43.29
CA VAL A 92 22.97 -21.71 -44.72
C VAL A 92 24.43 -21.69 -45.19
N ALA A 93 25.31 -21.00 -44.48
CA ALA A 93 26.74 -20.96 -44.81
C ALA A 93 27.39 -22.36 -44.79
N ALA A 94 27.06 -23.18 -43.80
CA ALA A 94 27.55 -24.55 -43.70
C ALA A 94 27.09 -25.43 -44.88
N VAL A 95 25.81 -25.33 -45.27
CA VAL A 95 25.29 -26.07 -46.43
C VAL A 95 26.01 -25.62 -47.71
N PHE A 96 26.05 -24.33 -48.03
CA PHE A 96 26.71 -23.87 -49.27
C PHE A 96 28.23 -24.10 -49.26
N GLY A 97 28.89 -24.04 -48.11
CA GLY A 97 30.33 -24.21 -47.99
C GLY A 97 30.80 -25.67 -47.96
N LEU A 98 30.11 -26.54 -47.22
CA LEU A 98 30.54 -27.94 -46.99
C LEU A 98 29.91 -28.92 -47.98
N LEU A 99 28.68 -28.69 -48.44
CA LEU A 99 28.01 -29.57 -49.42
C LEU A 99 28.82 -29.82 -50.70
N PRO A 100 29.46 -28.81 -51.35
CA PRO A 100 30.27 -29.05 -52.54
C PRO A 100 31.61 -29.75 -52.24
N LEU A 101 32.05 -29.81 -50.98
CA LEU A 101 33.26 -30.52 -50.56
C LEU A 101 32.99 -32.01 -50.29
N VAL A 102 31.78 -32.34 -49.83
CA VAL A 102 31.35 -33.72 -49.50
C VAL A 102 30.80 -34.46 -50.73
N LEU A 103 30.30 -33.75 -51.74
CA LEU A 103 29.79 -34.32 -52.99
C LEU A 103 30.86 -34.51 -54.09
N LYS A 104 32.15 -34.29 -53.78
CA LYS A 104 33.30 -34.61 -54.65
C LYS A 104 33.94 -35.91 -54.22
#